data_AF-A0A7X3RG24-F1
#
_entry.id   AF-A0A7X3RG24-F1
#
_cell.length_a   1.000
_cell.length_b   1.000
_cell.length_c   1.000
_cell.angle_alpha   90.00
_cell.angle_beta   90.00
_cell.angle_gamma   90.00
#
_symmetry.space_group_name_H-M   'P 1'
#
loop_
_entity.id
_entity.type
_entity.pdbx_description
1 polymer ?
#
loop_
_entity_poly.entity_id
_entity_poly.type
_entity_poly.pdbx_seq_one_letter_code
_entity_poly.pdbx_strand_id
1 'polypeptide(L)'
;MDKPVQAYPLLKSRTKIFPNAAMAKHLLTDIQITEDERNSAINFLLERDWLANTGASLYTITEKGLYNFYIELAQLHVANAAWTEAVMCYAQASWLHPEQPVSRYWLVVCYAEAETWDTAVGIAADLPAEVPEGVDAVAYHTAVAQSYHGVYETTGDEHAKQRVIEACETVLRLDKRAKAISKLLTLYQPKKAWWRR
;
A
#
# COMPACT_ATOMS: atom_id res chain seq x y z
N MET A 1 -21.98 -19.26 -6.29
CA MET A 1 -22.90 -19.24 -5.13
C MET A 1 -22.22 -18.37 -4.11
N ASP A 2 -22.54 -17.09 -4.14
CA ASP A 2 -21.84 -16.06 -3.40
C ASP A 2 -22.34 -16.06 -1.96
N LYS A 3 -21.40 -16.24 -1.02
CA LYS A 3 -21.73 -16.15 0.40
C LYS A 3 -21.86 -14.67 0.75
N PRO A 4 -22.98 -14.20 1.32
CA PRO A 4 -23.08 -12.83 1.79
C PRO A 4 -22.11 -12.62 2.96
N VAL A 5 -21.09 -11.78 2.76
CA VAL A 5 -20.20 -11.32 3.83
C VAL A 5 -20.90 -10.20 4.60
N GLN A 6 -21.13 -10.40 5.91
CA GLN A 6 -21.74 -9.41 6.78
C GLN A 6 -20.80 -8.22 6.98
N ALA A 7 -21.23 -7.02 6.56
CA ALA A 7 -20.57 -5.75 6.87
C ALA A 7 -21.43 -4.97 7.88
N TYR A 8 -20.86 -4.45 8.97
CA TYR A 8 -21.31 -3.25 9.73
C TYR A 8 -20.32 -2.96 10.90
N PRO A 9 -20.21 -1.74 11.53
CA PRO A 9 -21.00 -0.48 11.38
C PRO A 9 -20.23 0.85 11.51
N LEU A 10 -20.52 1.85 10.71
CA LEU A 10 -20.13 3.21 11.06
C LEU A 10 -21.16 4.15 10.48
N LEU A 11 -22.28 4.43 11.17
CA LEU A 11 -23.36 5.33 10.66
C LEU A 11 -24.58 5.57 11.59
N LYS A 12 -24.43 5.97 12.87
CA LYS A 12 -25.32 6.91 13.63
C LYS A 12 -24.88 6.87 15.11
N SER A 13 -24.81 7.95 15.88
CA SER A 13 -25.46 9.26 15.83
C SER A 13 -24.50 10.24 16.49
N ARG A 14 -24.19 11.39 15.89
CA ARG A 14 -24.99 12.60 16.07
C ARG A 14 -24.87 13.46 14.82
N THR A 15 -26.00 13.53 14.14
CA THR A 15 -26.32 14.51 13.10
C THR A 15 -26.04 15.92 13.60
N LYS A 16 -24.91 16.51 13.19
CA LYS A 16 -24.81 17.94 12.88
C LYS A 16 -23.51 18.40 12.18
N ILE A 17 -22.46 17.58 12.05
CA ILE A 17 -21.15 18.08 11.54
C ILE A 17 -20.36 16.98 10.80
N PHE A 18 -20.76 16.48 9.63
CA PHE A 18 -19.85 15.57 8.86
C PHE A 18 -20.13 15.60 7.34
N PRO A 19 -19.24 16.18 6.53
CA PRO A 19 -19.27 16.02 5.06
C PRO A 19 -18.74 14.66 4.58
N ASN A 20 -18.22 13.80 5.45
CA ASN A 20 -17.39 12.65 5.00
C ASN A 20 -18.13 11.32 4.91
N ALA A 21 -19.33 11.25 5.46
CA ALA A 21 -20.31 10.25 5.04
C ALA A 21 -20.78 10.50 3.59
N ALA A 22 -20.69 11.75 3.11
CA ALA A 22 -20.90 12.05 1.70
C ALA A 22 -19.71 11.58 0.85
N MET A 23 -18.48 11.60 1.36
CA MET A 23 -17.29 11.11 0.65
C MET A 23 -17.27 9.59 0.43
N ALA A 24 -17.68 8.79 1.42
CA ALA A 24 -17.92 7.35 1.22
C ALA A 24 -19.07 7.07 0.23
N LYS A 25 -19.97 8.04 0.06
CA LYS A 25 -21.05 8.04 -0.95
C LYS A 25 -20.59 8.63 -2.31
N HIS A 26 -19.58 9.51 -2.34
CA HIS A 26 -19.01 10.20 -3.51
C HIS A 26 -17.83 9.44 -4.15
N LEU A 27 -17.07 8.63 -3.42
CA LEU A 27 -16.08 7.71 -4.00
C LEU A 27 -16.75 6.55 -4.78
N LEU A 28 -18.06 6.39 -4.62
CA LEU A 28 -18.91 5.56 -5.46
C LEU A 28 -19.50 6.35 -6.67
N THR A 29 -19.22 7.66 -6.80
CA THR A 29 -19.72 8.57 -7.87
C THR A 29 -18.82 9.81 -8.13
N ASP A 30 -17.97 9.76 -9.18
CA ASP A 30 -17.07 10.81 -9.77
C ASP A 30 -17.27 12.32 -9.46
N ILE A 31 -16.85 12.89 -8.30
CA ILE A 31 -16.77 14.36 -8.06
C ILE A 31 -15.64 14.75 -7.06
N GLN A 32 -14.96 15.91 -7.25
CA GLN A 32 -13.90 16.50 -6.40
C GLN A 32 -14.39 17.11 -5.06
N ILE A 33 -13.57 17.04 -4.00
CA ILE A 33 -13.86 17.58 -2.66
C ILE A 33 -12.65 18.27 -1.97
N THR A 34 -12.91 19.01 -0.89
CA THR A 34 -12.00 19.93 -0.19
C THR A 34 -11.27 19.31 1.03
N GLU A 35 -10.29 20.01 1.61
CA GLU A 35 -9.36 19.47 2.63
C GLU A 35 -10.02 19.14 3.99
N ASP A 36 -11.01 19.93 4.41
CA ASP A 36 -11.83 19.66 5.61
C ASP A 36 -12.71 18.41 5.43
N GLU A 37 -13.10 18.14 4.19
CA GLU A 37 -13.86 16.97 3.78
C GLU A 37 -12.99 15.73 3.61
N ARG A 38 -11.68 15.79 3.89
CA ARG A 38 -10.82 14.62 4.01
C ARG A 38 -10.59 14.25 5.49
N ASN A 39 -10.30 15.26 6.31
CA ASN A 39 -9.95 15.09 7.73
C ASN A 39 -11.11 14.55 8.59
N SER A 40 -12.36 14.81 8.18
CA SER A 40 -13.58 14.33 8.85
C SER A 40 -13.91 12.84 8.59
N ALA A 41 -13.20 12.16 7.68
CA ALA A 41 -13.52 10.80 7.19
C ALA A 41 -12.70 9.82 8.01
N ILE A 42 -11.46 10.22 8.23
CA ILE A 42 -10.47 9.52 9.03
C ILE A 42 -10.94 9.44 10.49
N ASN A 43 -11.47 10.54 11.05
CA ASN A 43 -12.04 10.53 12.41
C ASN A 43 -13.31 9.67 12.55
N PHE A 44 -14.08 9.50 11.47
CA PHE A 44 -15.32 8.74 11.46
C PHE A 44 -15.10 7.22 11.48
N LEU A 45 -13.94 6.74 11.02
CA LEU A 45 -13.61 5.31 10.97
C LEU A 45 -13.24 4.71 12.35
N LEU A 46 -13.10 5.53 13.39
CA LEU A 46 -12.49 5.13 14.66
C LEU A 46 -13.48 4.84 15.82
N GLU A 47 -14.81 5.08 15.71
CA GLU A 47 -15.77 4.98 16.83
C GLU A 47 -16.95 3.97 16.59
N ARG A 48 -17.17 3.01 17.52
CA ARG A 48 -17.55 1.60 17.20
C ARG A 48 -18.97 1.09 17.59
N ASP A 49 -19.87 1.89 18.16
CA ASP A 49 -21.10 1.38 18.84
C ASP A 49 -22.40 1.26 17.99
N TRP A 50 -22.39 1.61 16.70
CA TRP A 50 -23.63 1.75 15.93
C TRP A 50 -24.22 0.45 15.30
N LEU A 51 -23.49 -0.66 15.27
CA LEU A 51 -23.92 -1.93 14.62
C LEU A 51 -25.21 -2.51 15.12
N ALA A 52 -25.39 -2.43 16.42
CA ALA A 52 -26.08 -3.51 17.10
C ALA A 52 -27.60 -3.46 16.88
N ASN A 53 -28.15 -2.34 16.40
CA ASN A 53 -29.57 -2.02 16.56
C ASN A 53 -30.35 -1.71 15.27
N THR A 54 -29.81 -1.95 14.07
CA THR A 54 -30.57 -1.71 12.82
C THR A 54 -30.63 -2.95 11.95
N GLY A 55 -31.79 -3.62 11.92
CA GLY A 55 -32.10 -4.76 11.04
C GLY A 55 -32.25 -4.33 9.58
N ALA A 56 -31.14 -3.93 8.93
CA ALA A 56 -31.12 -3.42 7.57
C ALA A 56 -30.70 -4.51 6.57
N SER A 57 -31.66 -5.03 5.83
CA SER A 57 -31.49 -5.93 4.69
C SER A 57 -31.27 -5.20 3.34
N LEU A 58 -30.79 -3.94 3.33
CA LEU A 58 -31.02 -3.03 2.18
C LEU A 58 -29.82 -2.28 1.57
N TYR A 59 -28.57 -2.65 1.86
CA TYR A 59 -27.42 -2.11 1.11
C TYR A 59 -26.34 -3.19 0.92
N THR A 60 -26.52 -4.06 -0.06
CA THR A 60 -25.46 -5.01 -0.46
C THR A 60 -24.46 -4.29 -1.34
N ILE A 61 -23.32 -3.87 -0.78
CA ILE A 61 -22.13 -3.52 -1.54
C ILE A 61 -21.61 -4.82 -2.16
N THR A 62 -21.38 -4.84 -3.47
CA THR A 62 -20.78 -6.00 -4.13
C THR A 62 -19.32 -6.14 -3.69
N GLU A 63 -18.76 -7.35 -3.70
CA GLU A 63 -17.34 -7.56 -3.36
C GLU A 63 -16.42 -6.67 -4.23
N LYS A 64 -16.75 -6.52 -5.52
CA LYS A 64 -16.08 -5.60 -6.44
C LYS A 64 -16.17 -4.13 -6.00
N GLY A 65 -17.34 -3.69 -5.51
CA GLY A 65 -17.51 -2.33 -5.01
C GLY A 65 -16.69 -2.07 -3.75
N LEU A 66 -16.63 -3.06 -2.86
CA LEU A 66 -15.84 -2.99 -1.63
C LEU A 66 -14.32 -3.02 -1.92
N TYR A 67 -13.89 -3.80 -2.90
CA TYR A 67 -12.53 -3.81 -3.40
C TYR A 67 -12.10 -2.43 -3.91
N ASN A 68 -12.86 -1.84 -4.84
CA ASN A 68 -12.55 -0.53 -5.39
C ASN A 68 -12.48 0.53 -4.28
N PHE A 69 -13.40 0.49 -3.31
CA PHE A 69 -13.36 1.38 -2.16
C PHE A 69 -12.05 1.27 -1.37
N TYR A 70 -11.60 0.05 -1.06
CA TYR A 70 -10.34 -0.15 -0.34
C TYR A 70 -9.12 0.28 -1.16
N ILE A 71 -9.12 0.07 -2.48
CA ILE A 71 -8.04 0.56 -3.35
C ILE A 71 -7.94 2.08 -3.32
N GLU A 72 -9.05 2.79 -3.54
CA GLU A 72 -9.08 4.25 -3.54
C GLU A 72 -8.68 4.83 -2.18
N LEU A 73 -9.22 4.26 -1.09
CA LEU A 73 -8.86 4.67 0.26
C LEU A 73 -7.38 4.42 0.55
N ALA A 74 -6.83 3.29 0.10
CA ALA A 74 -5.41 2.99 0.24
C ALA A 74 -4.53 4.00 -0.51
N GLN A 75 -4.91 4.38 -1.73
CA GLN A 75 -4.21 5.39 -2.52
C GLN A 75 -4.25 6.77 -1.86
N LEU A 76 -5.38 7.16 -1.26
CA LEU A 76 -5.46 8.37 -0.45
C LEU A 76 -4.53 8.32 0.77
N HIS A 77 -4.45 7.17 1.45
CA HIS A 77 -3.51 7.01 2.56
C HIS A 77 -2.04 7.06 2.10
N VAL A 78 -1.70 6.43 0.98
CA VAL A 78 -0.38 6.53 0.33
C VAL A 78 -0.04 8.00 0.02
N ALA A 79 -0.96 8.74 -0.58
CA ALA A 79 -0.76 10.15 -0.91
C ALA A 79 -0.53 11.05 0.32
N ASN A 80 -1.05 10.64 1.48
CA ASN A 80 -0.85 11.34 2.76
C ASN A 80 0.29 10.73 3.61
N ALA A 81 1.08 9.78 3.06
CA ALA A 81 2.11 9.03 3.79
C ALA A 81 1.59 8.32 5.06
N ALA A 82 0.30 7.98 5.10
CA ALA A 82 -0.34 7.21 6.15
C ALA A 82 -0.18 5.71 5.86
N TRP A 83 1.06 5.21 5.94
CA TRP A 83 1.44 3.90 5.41
C TRP A 83 0.76 2.73 6.12
N THR A 84 0.57 2.81 7.44
CA THR A 84 -0.10 1.76 8.23
C THR A 84 -1.57 1.61 7.82
N GLU A 85 -2.27 2.72 7.63
CA GLU A 85 -3.66 2.75 7.17
C GLU A 85 -3.77 2.27 5.72
N ALA A 86 -2.81 2.64 4.86
CA ALA A 86 -2.72 2.15 3.49
C ALA A 86 -2.52 0.62 3.45
N VAL A 87 -1.66 0.07 4.31
CA VAL A 87 -1.48 -1.38 4.47
C VAL A 87 -2.80 -2.05 4.82
N MET A 88 -3.53 -1.53 5.81
CA MET A 88 -4.82 -2.10 6.20
C MET A 88 -5.79 -2.15 5.02
N CYS A 89 -5.87 -1.07 4.23
CA CYS A 89 -6.75 -1.00 3.08
C CYS A 89 -6.33 -1.96 1.95
N TYR A 90 -5.05 -1.97 1.56
CA TYR A 90 -4.57 -2.91 0.53
C TYR A 90 -4.66 -4.38 0.97
N ALA A 91 -4.49 -4.68 2.26
CA ALA A 91 -4.68 -6.03 2.80
C ALA A 91 -6.14 -6.48 2.67
N GLN A 92 -7.11 -5.59 2.97
CA GLN A 92 -8.53 -5.88 2.75
C GLN A 92 -8.85 -6.07 1.27
N ALA A 93 -8.32 -5.21 0.39
CA ALA A 93 -8.48 -5.36 -1.06
C ALA A 93 -7.91 -6.70 -1.58
N SER A 94 -6.70 -7.07 -1.13
CA SER A 94 -6.07 -8.34 -1.49
C SER A 94 -6.81 -9.56 -0.93
N TRP A 95 -7.51 -9.43 0.20
CA TRP A 95 -8.32 -10.50 0.76
C TRP A 95 -9.60 -10.73 -0.04
N LEU A 96 -10.23 -9.65 -0.51
CA LEU A 96 -11.45 -9.71 -1.32
C LEU A 96 -11.18 -10.27 -2.72
N HIS A 97 -10.08 -9.86 -3.35
CA HIS A 97 -9.69 -10.28 -4.69
C HIS A 97 -8.23 -10.74 -4.73
N PRO A 98 -7.92 -11.94 -4.21
CA PRO A 98 -6.56 -12.47 -4.18
C PRO A 98 -5.96 -12.71 -5.57
N GLU A 99 -6.81 -12.83 -6.60
CA GLU A 99 -6.41 -12.95 -8.00
C GLU A 99 -5.92 -11.64 -8.61
N GLN A 100 -6.17 -10.49 -7.97
CA GLN A 100 -5.68 -9.19 -8.43
C GLN A 100 -4.35 -8.85 -7.75
N PRO A 101 -3.21 -9.03 -8.44
CA PRO A 101 -1.92 -8.93 -7.79
C PRO A 101 -1.55 -7.50 -7.38
N VAL A 102 -2.15 -6.48 -8.03
CA VAL A 102 -1.83 -5.05 -7.86
C VAL A 102 -1.76 -4.64 -6.38
N SER A 103 -2.74 -5.06 -5.56
CA SER A 103 -2.78 -4.73 -4.13
C SER A 103 -1.58 -5.29 -3.37
N ARG A 104 -1.08 -6.47 -3.75
CA ARG A 104 0.08 -7.10 -3.10
C ARG A 104 1.40 -6.39 -3.44
N TYR A 105 1.54 -5.87 -4.66
CA TYR A 105 2.70 -5.03 -5.00
C TYR A 105 2.70 -3.74 -4.19
N TRP A 106 1.53 -3.11 -4.03
CA TRP A 106 1.40 -1.92 -3.18
C TRP A 106 1.63 -2.21 -1.69
N LEU A 107 1.27 -3.40 -1.19
CA LEU A 107 1.62 -3.81 0.17
C LEU A 107 3.14 -3.80 0.39
N VAL A 108 3.94 -4.27 -0.57
CA VAL A 108 5.41 -4.21 -0.46
C VAL A 108 5.89 -2.76 -0.31
N VAL A 109 5.35 -1.85 -1.12
CA VAL A 109 5.68 -0.42 -1.03
C VAL A 109 5.30 0.14 0.33
N CYS A 110 4.06 -0.07 0.78
CA CYS A 110 3.59 0.47 2.04
C CYS A 110 4.34 -0.12 3.25
N TYR A 111 4.66 -1.41 3.24
CA TYR A 111 5.43 -2.03 4.32
C TYR A 111 6.90 -1.55 4.35
N ALA A 112 7.49 -1.27 3.19
CA ALA A 112 8.83 -0.69 3.10
C ALA A 112 8.86 0.73 3.68
N GLU A 113 7.88 1.57 3.31
CA GLU A 113 7.73 2.93 3.82
C GLU A 113 7.34 2.98 5.31
N ALA A 114 6.66 1.95 5.81
CA ALA A 114 6.40 1.75 7.24
C ALA A 114 7.58 1.11 8.00
N GLU A 115 8.73 0.92 7.34
CA GLU A 115 9.96 0.31 7.90
C GLU A 115 9.79 -1.11 8.46
N THR A 116 8.75 -1.82 8.00
CA THR A 116 8.48 -3.23 8.34
C THR A 116 9.10 -4.17 7.32
N TRP A 117 10.43 -4.08 7.19
CA TRP A 117 11.19 -4.65 6.08
C TRP A 117 11.06 -6.17 5.92
N ASP A 118 11.03 -6.93 7.02
CA ASP A 118 10.87 -8.40 6.96
C ASP A 118 9.55 -8.80 6.30
N THR A 119 8.47 -8.05 6.60
CA THR A 119 7.15 -8.32 6.02
C THR A 119 7.13 -7.95 4.54
N ALA A 120 7.73 -6.82 4.17
CA ALA A 120 7.87 -6.41 2.77
C ALA A 120 8.68 -7.43 1.95
N VAL A 121 9.80 -7.93 2.48
CA VAL A 121 10.61 -8.99 1.86
C VAL A 121 9.83 -10.28 1.71
N GLY A 122 9.12 -10.71 2.76
CA GLY A 122 8.29 -11.92 2.72
C GLY A 122 7.24 -11.86 1.61
N ILE A 123 6.52 -10.74 1.50
CA ILE A 123 5.52 -10.56 0.43
C ILE A 123 6.18 -10.49 -0.94
N ALA A 124 7.30 -9.76 -1.07
CA ALA A 124 7.99 -9.61 -2.35
C ALA A 124 8.55 -10.93 -2.89
N ALA A 125 8.95 -11.86 -2.01
CA ALA A 125 9.44 -13.18 -2.40
C ALA A 125 8.36 -14.06 -3.07
N ASP A 126 7.09 -13.83 -2.71
CA ASP A 126 5.94 -14.57 -3.24
C ASP A 126 5.35 -13.94 -4.52
N LEU A 127 5.86 -12.78 -4.95
CA LEU A 127 5.36 -12.07 -6.12
C LEU A 127 6.09 -12.50 -7.40
N PRO A 128 5.38 -12.57 -8.53
CA PRO A 128 6.02 -12.74 -9.84
C PRO A 128 7.06 -11.64 -10.10
N ALA A 129 8.13 -11.99 -10.83
CA ALA A 129 9.18 -11.05 -11.19
C ALA A 129 8.68 -9.92 -12.12
N GLU A 130 7.66 -10.20 -12.92
CA GLU A 130 7.03 -9.21 -13.80
C GLU A 130 6.03 -8.36 -13.02
N VAL A 131 6.25 -7.05 -13.02
CA VAL A 131 5.35 -6.09 -12.37
C VAL A 131 4.14 -5.85 -13.28
N PRO A 132 2.90 -6.03 -12.79
CA PRO A 132 1.70 -5.87 -13.61
C PRO A 132 1.47 -4.41 -14.01
N GLU A 133 0.75 -4.22 -15.12
CA GLU A 133 0.30 -2.89 -15.55
C GLU A 133 -0.56 -2.23 -14.46
N GLY A 134 -0.36 -0.93 -14.25
CA GLY A 134 -1.01 -0.15 -13.19
C GLY A 134 -0.26 -0.11 -11.85
N VAL A 135 0.86 -0.84 -11.72
CA VAL A 135 1.79 -0.66 -10.60
C VAL A 135 2.98 0.20 -11.05
N ASP A 136 3.38 1.16 -10.21
CA ASP A 136 4.63 1.88 -10.43
C ASP A 136 5.82 0.94 -10.16
N ALA A 137 6.41 0.42 -11.24
CA ALA A 137 7.55 -0.49 -11.16
C ALA A 137 8.79 0.15 -10.52
N VAL A 138 8.99 1.46 -10.68
CA VAL A 138 10.12 2.17 -10.06
C VAL A 138 9.92 2.24 -8.55
N ALA A 139 8.72 2.62 -8.10
CA ALA A 139 8.37 2.64 -6.68
C ALA A 139 8.47 1.25 -6.05
N TYR A 140 7.93 0.23 -6.71
CA TYR A 140 8.00 -1.16 -6.25
C TYR A 140 9.45 -1.65 -6.10
N HIS A 141 10.28 -1.54 -7.14
CA HIS A 141 11.66 -2.03 -7.04
C HIS A 141 12.52 -1.17 -6.09
N THR A 142 12.18 0.10 -5.89
CA THR A 142 12.77 0.94 -4.85
C THR A 142 12.44 0.41 -3.45
N ALA A 143 11.17 0.10 -3.19
CA ALA A 143 10.72 -0.49 -1.92
C ALA A 143 11.38 -1.85 -1.67
N VAL A 144 11.53 -2.69 -2.70
CA VAL A 144 12.26 -3.96 -2.62
C VAL A 144 13.72 -3.72 -2.24
N ALA A 145 14.42 -2.78 -2.89
CA ALA A 145 15.81 -2.47 -2.59
C ALA A 145 15.98 -1.97 -1.14
N GLN A 146 15.09 -1.08 -0.68
CA GLN A 146 15.10 -0.56 0.69
C GLN A 146 14.82 -1.66 1.73
N SER A 147 13.85 -2.52 1.47
CA SER A 147 13.48 -3.59 2.40
C SER A 147 14.61 -4.61 2.56
N TYR A 148 15.19 -5.08 1.45
CA TYR A 148 16.36 -5.98 1.53
C TYR A 148 17.60 -5.29 2.12
N HIS A 149 17.74 -3.97 1.96
CA HIS A 149 18.82 -3.21 2.60
C HIS A 149 18.64 -3.21 4.12
N GLY A 150 17.45 -2.91 4.63
CA GLY A 150 17.16 -2.96 6.07
C GLY A 150 17.34 -4.36 6.68
N VAL A 151 16.90 -5.40 5.96
CA VAL A 151 17.16 -6.80 6.36
C VAL A 151 18.65 -7.12 6.38
N TYR A 152 19.40 -6.69 5.36
CA TYR A 152 20.85 -6.90 5.30
C TYR A 152 21.59 -6.18 6.45
N GLU A 153 21.24 -4.93 6.75
CA GLU A 153 21.86 -4.20 7.86
C GLU A 153 21.62 -4.88 9.20
N THR A 154 20.48 -5.55 9.36
CA THR A 154 20.11 -6.25 10.60
C THR A 154 20.76 -7.64 10.71
N THR A 155 20.83 -8.38 9.59
CA THR A 155 21.18 -9.81 9.59
C THR A 155 22.56 -10.13 9.03
N GLY A 156 23.12 -9.26 8.19
CA GLY A 156 24.31 -9.53 7.39
C GLY A 156 24.10 -10.58 6.30
N ASP A 157 22.86 -10.92 5.93
CA ASP A 157 22.57 -11.95 4.94
C ASP A 157 23.04 -11.57 3.52
N GLU A 158 24.01 -12.33 2.97
CA GLU A 158 24.53 -12.10 1.63
C GLU A 158 23.47 -12.31 0.54
N HIS A 159 22.44 -13.13 0.77
CA HIS A 159 21.32 -13.23 -0.16
C HIS A 159 20.53 -11.92 -0.19
N ALA A 160 20.20 -11.33 0.97
CA ALA A 160 19.57 -10.02 1.04
C ALA A 160 20.40 -8.95 0.31
N LYS A 161 21.72 -8.93 0.51
CA LYS A 161 22.63 -8.03 -0.24
C LYS A 161 22.54 -8.19 -1.75
N GLN A 162 22.54 -9.43 -2.25
CA GLN A 162 22.42 -9.69 -3.69
C GLN A 162 21.10 -9.16 -4.23
N ARG A 163 20.01 -9.32 -3.48
CA ARG A 163 18.68 -8.79 -3.84
C ARG A 163 18.65 -7.25 -3.87
N VAL A 164 19.36 -6.58 -2.96
CA VAL A 164 19.51 -5.10 -3.01
C VAL A 164 20.14 -4.67 -4.33
N ILE A 165 21.23 -5.32 -4.74
CA ILE A 165 21.95 -4.99 -5.98
C ILE A 165 21.03 -5.16 -7.19
N GLU A 166 20.36 -6.31 -7.32
CA GLU A 166 19.44 -6.60 -8.42
C GLU A 166 18.29 -5.59 -8.53
N ALA A 167 17.70 -5.25 -7.38
CA ALA A 167 16.62 -4.28 -7.31
C ALA A 167 17.11 -2.87 -7.70
N CYS A 168 18.27 -2.44 -7.19
CA CYS A 168 18.89 -1.17 -7.56
C CYS A 168 19.19 -1.08 -9.06
N GLU A 169 19.78 -2.13 -9.64
CA GLU A 169 20.06 -2.19 -11.08
C GLU A 169 18.79 -2.15 -11.92
N THR A 170 17.71 -2.78 -11.44
CA THR A 170 16.41 -2.74 -12.11
C THR A 170 15.81 -1.34 -12.07
N VAL A 171 15.83 -0.67 -10.92
CA VAL A 171 15.39 0.73 -10.83
C VAL A 171 16.22 1.62 -11.76
N LEU A 172 17.56 1.50 -11.78
CA LEU A 172 18.40 2.35 -12.64
C LEU A 172 18.25 2.06 -14.14
N ARG A 173 17.76 0.87 -14.52
CA ARG A 173 17.36 0.58 -15.90
C ARG A 173 16.07 1.31 -16.27
N LEU A 174 15.12 1.41 -15.35
CA LEU A 174 13.83 2.08 -15.54
C LEU A 174 13.94 3.61 -15.42
N ASP A 175 14.62 4.10 -14.37
CA ASP A 175 14.92 5.50 -14.12
C ASP A 175 16.41 5.71 -13.78
N LYS A 176 17.17 6.14 -14.79
CA LYS A 176 18.60 6.45 -14.67
C LYS A 176 18.90 7.63 -13.73
N ARG A 177 17.89 8.42 -13.35
CA ARG A 177 18.05 9.63 -12.52
C ARG A 177 17.76 9.39 -11.05
N ALA A 178 17.43 8.15 -10.64
CA ALA A 178 17.18 7.77 -9.25
C ALA A 178 18.45 7.88 -8.39
N LYS A 179 18.81 9.11 -7.96
CA LYS A 179 20.05 9.41 -7.23
C LYS A 179 20.17 8.64 -5.92
N ALA A 180 19.06 8.45 -5.20
CA ALA A 180 19.06 7.70 -3.94
C ALA A 180 19.46 6.24 -4.16
N ILE A 181 18.88 5.60 -5.17
CA ILE A 181 19.21 4.22 -5.55
C ILE A 181 20.64 4.11 -6.08
N SER A 182 21.09 5.05 -6.90
CA SER A 182 22.48 5.06 -7.35
C SER A 182 23.46 5.14 -6.18
N LYS A 183 23.17 5.96 -5.16
CA LYS A 183 23.97 6.03 -3.94
C LYS A 183 23.97 4.71 -3.18
N LEU A 184 22.78 4.11 -2.98
CA LEU A 184 22.62 2.82 -2.32
C LEU A 184 23.46 1.73 -3.00
N LEU A 185 23.38 1.62 -4.34
CA LEU A 185 24.16 0.64 -5.10
C LEU A 185 25.68 0.80 -4.91
N THR A 186 26.18 2.03 -4.82
CA THR A 186 27.62 2.29 -4.57
C THR A 186 28.12 1.74 -3.23
N LEU A 187 27.25 1.57 -2.22
CA LEU A 187 27.64 0.98 -0.93
C LEU A 187 27.99 -0.51 -1.07
N TYR A 188 27.39 -1.17 -2.05
CA TYR A 188 27.54 -2.61 -2.29
C TYR A 188 28.56 -2.95 -3.38
N GLN A 189 28.92 -1.98 -4.21
CA GLN A 189 29.96 -2.18 -5.21
C GLN A 189 31.36 -2.09 -4.59
N PRO A 190 32.29 -2.99 -4.95
CA PRO A 190 33.66 -2.87 -4.50
C PRO A 190 34.23 -1.54 -4.99
N LYS A 191 34.80 -0.75 -4.07
CA LYS A 191 35.50 0.49 -4.42
C LYS A 191 36.56 0.16 -5.46
N LYS A 192 36.39 0.66 -6.70
CA LYS A 192 37.43 0.56 -7.72
C LYS A 192 38.69 1.21 -7.16
N ALA A 193 39.70 0.39 -6.85
CA ALA A 193 40.99 0.86 -6.37
C ALA A 193 41.63 1.69 -7.48
N TRP A 194 41.54 3.01 -7.35
CA TRP A 194 41.97 3.98 -8.36
C TRP A 194 43.51 4.14 -8.44
N TRP A 195 44.26 3.37 -7.67
CA TRP A 195 45.70 3.48 -7.48
C TRP A 195 46.54 2.47 -8.26
N ARG A 196 45.95 1.70 -9.19
CA ARG A 196 46.72 0.84 -10.11
C ARG A 196 46.85 1.51 -11.48
N ARG A 197 47.71 2.54 -11.57
CA ARG A 197 48.35 2.98 -12.81
C ARG A 197 49.75 3.47 -12.51
#